data_AF-A0A1E2RZY1-F1
#
_entry.id   AF-A0A1E2RZY1-F1
#
_cell.length_a   1.000
_cell.length_b   1.000
_cell.length_c   1.000
_cell.angle_alpha   90.00
_cell.angle_beta   90.00
_cell.angle_gamma   90.00
#
_symmetry.space_group_name_H-M   'P 1'
#
loop_
_entity.id
_entity.type
_entity.pdbx_description
1 polymer ?
#
loop_
_entity_poly.entity_id
_entity_poly.type
_entity_poly.pdbx_seq_one_letter_code
_entity_poly.pdbx_strand_id
1 'polypeptide(L)' 'MIAKLAADPKAINCLLLCLYALNCARWAFAKEWGDALYWAGAFVITIGVTWRHF' A
#
# COMPACT_ATOMS: atom_id res chain seq x y z
N MET A 1 -6.48 17.53 -10.24
CA MET A 1 -6.72 16.59 -9.13
C MET A 1 -5.50 15.69 -8.88
N ILE A 2 -4.97 15.01 -9.90
CA ILE A 2 -3.76 14.16 -9.79
C ILE A 2 -2.49 14.96 -9.40
N ALA A 3 -2.30 16.16 -9.96
CA ALA A 3 -1.13 17.01 -9.67
C ALA A 3 -1.01 17.47 -8.20
N LYS A 4 -2.13 17.62 -7.48
CA LYS A 4 -2.12 17.96 -6.05
C LYS A 4 -1.78 16.75 -5.17
N LEU A 5 -2.20 15.56 -5.59
CA LEU A 5 -1.83 14.30 -4.94
C LEU A 5 -0.33 14.05 -5.11
N ALA A 6 0.20 14.29 -6.32
CA ALA A 6 1.62 14.18 -6.63
C ALA A 6 2.53 15.14 -5.84
N ALA A 7 1.97 16.24 -5.32
CA ALA A 7 2.72 17.24 -4.55
C ALA A 7 2.96 16.83 -3.09
N ASP A 8 2.16 15.90 -2.55
CA ASP A 8 2.33 15.37 -1.19
C ASP A 8 2.67 13.87 -1.24
N PRO A 9 3.94 13.51 -1.03
CA PRO A 9 4.38 12.11 -1.00
C PRO A 9 3.61 11.25 0.02
N LYS A 10 3.17 11.85 1.14
CA LYS A 10 2.41 11.14 2.18
C LYS A 10 1.01 10.79 1.71
N ALA A 11 0.35 11.71 0.99
CA ALA A 11 -0.97 11.47 0.42
C ALA A 11 -0.94 10.33 -0.61
N ILE A 12 0.10 10.26 -1.45
CA ILE A 12 0.30 9.14 -2.38
C ILE A 12 0.51 7.84 -1.63
N ASN A 13 1.37 7.83 -0.60
CA ASN A 13 1.62 6.62 0.16
C ASN A 13 0.37 6.11 0.89
N CYS A 14 -0.48 6.99 1.43
CA CYS A 14 -1.76 6.60 2.01
C CYS A 14 -2.66 5.93 0.96
N LEU A 15 -2.73 6.46 -0.26
CA LEU A 15 -3.46 5.82 -1.35
C LEU A 15 -2.88 4.44 -1.69
N LEU A 16 -1.55 4.33 -1.79
CA LEU A 16 -0.88 3.05 -2.04
C LEU A 16 -1.17 2.02 -0.95
N LEU A 17 -1.17 2.42 0.32
CA LEU A 17 -1.50 1.55 1.45
C LEU A 17 -2.92 0.99 1.33
N CYS A 18 -3.91 1.83 0.99
CA CYS A 18 -5.27 1.35 0.72
C CYS A 18 -5.30 0.33 -0.42
N LEU A 19 -4.59 0.59 -1.52
CA LEU A 19 -4.54 -0.31 -2.68
C LEU A 19 -3.82 -1.63 -2.38
N TYR A 20 -2.77 -1.61 -1.56
CA TYR A 20 -2.05 -2.81 -1.13
C TYR A 20 -2.91 -3.67 -0.20
N ALA A 21 -3.63 -3.06 0.74
CA ALA A 21 -4.57 -3.77 1.60
C ALA A 21 -5.70 -4.44 0.79
N LEU A 22 -6.26 -3.73 -0.20
CA LEU A 22 -7.28 -4.27 -1.10
C LEU A 22 -6.75 -5.42 -1.96
N ASN A 23 -5.53 -5.31 -2.52
CA ASN A 23 -4.94 -6.40 -3.28
C ASN A 23 -4.60 -7.61 -2.41
N CYS A 24 -4.07 -7.38 -1.19
CA CYS A 24 -3.84 -8.45 -0.22
C CYS A 24 -5.13 -9.23 0.05
N ALA A 25 -6.23 -8.52 0.35
CA ALA A 25 -7.54 -9.13 0.54
C ALA A 25 -8.00 -9.90 -0.71
N ARG A 26 -7.91 -9.29 -1.90
CA ARG A 26 -8.30 -9.92 -3.17
C ARG A 26 -7.58 -11.25 -3.41
N TRP A 27 -6.27 -11.31 -3.20
CA TRP A 27 -5.48 -12.52 -3.40
C TRP A 27 -5.67 -13.56 -2.29
N ALA A 28 -5.87 -13.12 -1.05
CA ALA A 28 -6.23 -14.00 0.05
C ALA A 28 -7.57 -14.71 -0.22
N PHE A 29 -8.58 -13.99 -0.75
CA PHE A 29 -9.85 -14.59 -1.17
C PHE A 29 -9.69 -15.58 -2.34
N ALA A 30 -8.75 -15.33 -3.25
CA ALA A 30 -8.40 -16.25 -4.33
C ALA A 30 -7.57 -17.46 -3.85
N LYS A 31 -7.17 -17.51 -2.57
CA LYS A 31 -6.26 -18.51 -1.98
C LYS A 31 -4.85 -18.52 -2.58
N GLU A 32 -4.47 -17.44 -3.27
CA GLU A 32 -3.13 -17.21 -3.82
C GLU A 32 -2.25 -16.53 -2.76
N TRP A 33 -1.78 -17.32 -1.79
CA TRP A 33 -1.08 -16.80 -0.61
C TRP A 33 0.26 -16.14 -0.93
N GLY A 34 0.94 -16.56 -2.01
CA GLY A 34 2.19 -15.94 -2.46
C GLY A 34 2.00 -14.47 -2.82
N ASP A 35 0.98 -14.18 -3.62
CA ASP A 35 0.63 -12.81 -3.98
C ASP A 35 0.08 -12.03 -2.77
N ALA A 36 -0.75 -12.66 -1.94
CA ALA A 36 -1.28 -12.00 -0.73
C ALA A 36 -0.14 -11.53 0.19
N LEU A 37 0.87 -12.38 0.43
CA LEU A 37 2.05 -12.04 1.23
C LEU A 37 2.93 -10.99 0.57
N TYR A 38 3.07 -11.00 -0.76
CA TYR A 38 3.74 -9.93 -1.49
C TYR A 38 3.10 -8.56 -1.22
N TRP A 39 1.77 -8.47 -1.34
CA TRP A 39 1.05 -7.21 -1.08
C TRP A 39 1.06 -6.81 0.39
N ALA A 40 1.04 -7.78 1.32
CA ALA A 40 1.22 -7.53 2.75
C ALA A 40 2.63 -6.97 3.06
N GLY A 41 3.67 -7.52 2.44
CA GLY A 41 5.04 -7.02 2.57
C GLY A 41 5.19 -5.60 2.02
N ALA A 42 4.63 -5.34 0.84
CA ALA A 42 4.58 -4.00 0.25
C ALA A 42 3.88 -2.99 1.19
N PHE A 43 2.77 -3.39 1.82
CA PHE A 43 2.08 -2.59 2.82
C PHE A 43 2.98 -2.25 4.02
N VAL A 44 3.65 -3.24 4.61
CA VAL A 44 4.53 -3.06 5.79
C VAL A 44 5.71 -2.14 5.48
N ILE A 45 6.33 -2.28 4.30
CA ILE A 45 7.43 -1.39 3.91
C ILE A 45 6.91 0.03 3.70
N THR A 46 5.78 0.19 3.01
CA THR A 46 5.21 1.51 2.72
C THR A 46 4.74 2.24 3.97
N ILE A 47 4.11 1.56 4.94
CA ILE A 47 3.73 2.20 6.20
C ILE A 47 4.98 2.61 6.99
N GLY A 48 6.02 1.76 6.99
CA GLY A 48 7.31 2.09 7.59
C GLY A 48 7.91 3.38 7.03
N VAL A 49 8.08 3.49 5.72
CA VAL A 49 8.68 4.69 5.09
C VAL A 49 7.79 5.93 5.16
N THR A 50 6.47 5.77 5.26
CA THR A 50 5.52 6.91 5.31
C THR A 50 5.58 7.65 6.63
N TRP A 51 5.90 6.95 7.73
CA TRP A 51 5.97 7.53 9.08
C TRP A 51 7.38 7.55 9.69
N ARG A 52 8.41 7.05 9.00
CA ARG A 52 9.80 6.97 9.52
C ARG A 52 10.42 8.32 9.96
N HIS A 53 9.93 9.44 9.44
CA HIS A 53 10.51 10.78 9.67
C HIS A 53 9.54 11.78 10.33
N PHE A 54 8.45 11.30 10.94
CA PHE A 54 7.53 12.13 11.72
C PHE A 54 7.62 11.80 13.21
#